data_AF-A0A399DB97-F1
#
_entry.id   AF-A0A399DB97-F1
#
_cell.length_a   1.000
_cell.length_b   1.000
_cell.length_c   1.000
_cell.angle_alpha   90.00
_cell.angle_beta   90.00
_cell.angle_gamma   90.00
#
_symmetry.space_group_name_H-M   'P 1'
#
loop_
_entity.id
_entity.type
_entity.pdbx_description
1 polymer ?
#
loop_
_entity_poly.entity_id
_entity_poly.type
_entity_poly.pdbx_seq_one_letter_code
_entity_poly.pdbx_strand_id
1 'polypeptide(L)'
;MRPKTSDTDKLDKLICIRLSGLEKRLLLQRCKKEGYRTISDFCRAKLVRKREIKKVEASKEFMEAAQKLDYELNRIGVNLNQVSKRLNTHPVYQFSNADRKVFLQLLSELKNCFATLQHYLDQIEPK
;
A
#
# COMPACT_ATOMS: atom_id res chain seq x y z
N MET A 1 4.28 -41.07 16.13
CA MET A 1 4.35 -40.56 17.52
C MET A 1 4.79 -39.11 17.51
N ARG A 2 4.24 -38.26 18.40
CA ARG A 2 4.75 -36.88 18.57
C ARG A 2 6.00 -36.90 19.46
N PRO A 3 7.07 -36.18 19.12
CA PRO A 3 8.28 -36.08 19.95
C PRO A 3 7.94 -35.59 21.37
N LYS A 4 8.65 -36.09 22.38
CA LYS A 4 8.54 -35.56 23.75
C LYS A 4 9.01 -34.10 23.76
N THR A 5 8.10 -33.19 24.08
CA THR A 5 8.43 -31.78 24.33
C THR A 5 9.22 -31.67 25.63
N SER A 6 10.30 -30.87 25.64
CA SER A 6 11.08 -30.57 26.84
C SER A 6 10.18 -29.99 27.94
N ASP A 7 10.52 -30.18 29.22
CA ASP A 7 9.71 -29.64 30.32
C ASP A 7 9.65 -28.11 30.32
N THR A 8 10.67 -27.44 29.76
CA THR A 8 10.70 -25.97 29.60
C THR A 8 9.78 -25.46 28.49
N ASP A 9 9.45 -26.29 27.50
CA ASP A 9 8.58 -25.92 26.36
C ASP A 9 7.13 -26.40 26.53
N LYS A 10 6.81 -27.03 27.66
CA LYS A 10 5.42 -27.44 27.96
C LYS A 10 4.58 -26.23 28.29
N LEU A 11 3.50 -26.07 27.53
CA LEU A 11 2.52 -25.00 27.70
C LEU A 11 1.42 -25.46 28.68
N ASP A 12 1.69 -25.39 29.98
CA ASP A 12 0.79 -25.86 31.05
C ASP A 12 -0.15 -24.77 31.61
N LYS A 13 0.21 -23.49 31.47
CA LYS A 13 -0.59 -22.35 31.94
C LYS A 13 -1.64 -21.91 30.91
N LEU A 14 -2.83 -21.59 31.41
CA LEU A 14 -3.98 -21.15 30.60
C LEU A 14 -4.36 -19.70 30.91
N ILE A 15 -4.75 -18.97 29.87
CA ILE A 15 -5.37 -17.64 29.97
C ILE A 15 -6.77 -17.74 29.39
N CYS A 16 -7.77 -17.42 30.20
CA CYS A 16 -9.18 -17.39 29.80
C CYS A 16 -9.65 -15.95 29.59
N ILE A 17 -10.18 -15.65 28.41
CA ILE A 17 -10.69 -14.33 28.05
C ILE A 17 -12.18 -14.46 27.72
N ARG A 18 -13.02 -13.60 28.31
CA ARG A 18 -14.43 -13.51 27.95
C ARG A 18 -14.57 -12.66 26.69
N LEU A 19 -15.26 -13.19 25.68
CA LEU A 19 -15.51 -12.54 24.41
C LEU A 19 -17.00 -12.66 24.07
N SER A 20 -17.54 -11.63 23.44
CA SER A 20 -18.81 -11.73 22.71
C SER A 20 -18.69 -12.69 21.52
N GLY A 21 -19.83 -13.15 21.01
CA GLY A 21 -19.87 -14.03 19.83
C GLY A 21 -19.22 -13.40 18.59
N LEU A 22 -19.40 -12.08 18.41
CA LEU A 22 -18.81 -11.33 17.30
C LEU A 22 -17.28 -11.23 17.43
N GLU A 23 -16.77 -10.88 18.61
CA GLU A 23 -15.33 -10.80 18.87
C GLU A 23 -14.65 -12.14 18.63
N LYS A 24 -15.26 -13.24 19.11
CA LYS A 24 -14.74 -14.59 18.86
C LYS A 24 -14.67 -14.91 17.37
N ARG A 25 -15.70 -14.56 16.60
CA ARG A 25 -15.74 -14.78 15.15
C ARG A 25 -14.67 -13.97 14.41
N LEU A 26 -14.53 -12.69 14.75
CA LEU A 26 -13.51 -11.81 14.17
C LEU A 26 -12.10 -12.31 14.48
N LEU A 27 -11.86 -12.75 15.71
CA LEU A 27 -10.57 -13.32 16.13
C LEU A 27 -10.22 -14.57 15.31
N LEU A 28 -11.19 -15.48 15.12
CA LEU A 28 -11.03 -16.69 14.31
C LEU A 28 -10.74 -16.38 12.84
N GLN A 29 -11.47 -15.43 12.25
CA GLN A 29 -11.25 -15.01 10.86
C GLN A 29 -9.86 -14.43 10.68
N ARG A 30 -9.42 -13.56 11.61
CA ARG A 30 -8.08 -12.97 11.58
C ARG A 30 -6.97 -14.01 11.74
N CYS A 31 -7.15 -14.98 12.65
CA CYS A 31 -6.23 -16.11 12.82
C CYS A 31 -6.03 -16.88 11.50
N LYS A 32 -7.12 -17.21 10.80
CA LYS A 32 -7.07 -17.89 9.50
C LYS A 32 -6.42 -17.04 8.42
N LYS A 33 -6.84 -15.77 8.32
CA LYS A 33 -6.32 -14.83 7.31
C LYS A 33 -4.81 -14.65 7.41
N GLU A 34 -4.28 -14.64 8.63
CA GLU A 34 -2.84 -14.48 8.88
C GLU A 34 -2.07 -15.82 8.88
N GLY A 35 -2.71 -16.94 8.51
CA GLY A 35 -2.03 -18.22 8.28
C GLY A 35 -1.69 -19.05 9.52
N TYR A 36 -2.27 -18.73 10.69
CA TYR A 36 -1.98 -19.45 11.93
C TYR A 36 -2.81 -20.73 12.04
N ARG A 37 -2.16 -21.82 12.46
CA ARG A 37 -2.78 -23.14 12.64
C ARG A 37 -3.76 -23.20 13.81
N THR A 38 -3.47 -22.47 14.89
CA THR A 38 -4.33 -22.42 16.09
C THR A 38 -4.47 -21.00 16.62
N ILE A 39 -5.59 -20.72 17.29
CA ILE A 39 -5.79 -19.45 18.01
C ILE A 39 -4.70 -19.25 19.07
N SER A 40 -4.26 -20.33 19.70
CA SER A 40 -3.20 -20.26 20.73
C SER A 40 -1.89 -19.75 20.14
N ASP A 41 -1.50 -20.23 18.95
CA ASP A 41 -0.31 -19.75 18.23
C ASP A 41 -0.48 -18.30 17.79
N PHE A 42 -1.65 -17.95 17.26
CA PHE A 42 -1.97 -16.57 16.88
C PHE A 42 -1.85 -15.61 18.07
N CYS A 43 -2.50 -15.94 19.19
CA CYS A 43 -2.47 -15.11 20.40
C CYS A 43 -1.05 -15.00 20.98
N ARG A 44 -0.29 -16.09 21.07
CA ARG A 44 1.12 -16.02 21.50
C ARG A 44 1.95 -15.15 20.57
N ALA A 45 1.77 -15.26 19.26
CA ALA A 45 2.48 -14.45 18.29
C ALA A 45 2.10 -12.96 18.35
N LYS A 46 0.88 -12.62 18.78
CA LYS A 46 0.44 -11.23 18.89
C LYS A 46 0.68 -10.59 20.26
N LEU A 47 0.59 -11.37 21.34
CA LEU A 47 0.60 -10.88 22.72
C LEU A 47 1.96 -11.07 23.42
N VAL A 48 2.68 -12.15 23.10
CA VAL A 48 3.89 -12.56 23.83
C VAL A 48 5.14 -12.34 22.98
N ARG A 49 5.10 -12.75 21.70
CA ARG A 49 6.20 -12.43 20.78
C ARG A 49 6.14 -10.92 20.56
N LYS A 50 7.22 -10.21 20.91
CA LYS A 50 7.38 -8.80 20.54
C LYS A 50 7.10 -8.71 19.04
N ARG A 51 5.96 -8.13 18.68
CA ARG A 51 5.80 -7.64 17.32
C ARG A 51 6.92 -6.63 17.17
N GLU A 52 7.86 -6.88 16.28
CA GLU A 52 8.47 -5.78 15.56
C GLU A 52 7.33 -5.15 14.76
N ILE A 53 6.51 -4.33 15.41
CA ILE A 53 5.76 -3.31 14.70
C ILE A 53 6.86 -2.40 14.19
N LYS A 54 7.40 -2.71 13.01
CA LYS A 54 8.09 -1.70 12.21
C LYS A 54 7.02 -0.67 11.91
N LYS A 55 6.89 0.29 12.81
CA LYS A 55 6.17 1.52 12.57
C LYS A 55 6.96 2.12 11.42
N VAL A 56 6.42 2.03 10.20
CA VAL A 56 6.99 2.70 9.05
C VAL A 56 6.70 4.18 9.30
N GLU A 57 7.54 4.80 10.10
CA GLU A 57 7.53 6.24 10.29
C GLU A 57 8.14 6.81 9.01
N ALA A 58 7.26 7.19 8.09
CA ALA A 58 7.64 8.05 7.00
C ALA A 58 8.18 9.35 7.62
N SER A 59 9.38 9.75 7.21
CA SER A 59 9.94 11.02 7.68
C SER A 59 9.02 12.17 7.29
N LYS A 60 9.08 13.27 8.03
CA LYS A 60 8.24 14.43 7.74
C LYS A 60 8.49 14.94 6.31
N GLU A 61 9.75 14.89 5.88
CA GLU A 61 10.19 15.26 4.53
C GLU A 61 9.58 14.34 3.47
N PHE A 62 9.47 13.03 3.74
CA PHE A 62 8.79 12.09 2.84
C PHE A 62 7.30 12.42 2.72
N MET A 63 6.65 12.72 3.84
CA MET A 63 5.23 13.08 3.83
C MET A 63 4.97 14.38 3.07
N GLU A 64 5.82 15.39 3.25
CA GLU A 64 5.76 16.66 2.50
C GLU A 64 6.02 16.45 1.00
N ALA A 65 7.02 15.63 0.65
CA ALA A 65 7.30 15.27 -0.73
C ALA A 65 6.13 14.52 -1.38
N ALA A 66 5.51 13.58 -0.68
CA ALA A 66 4.37 12.82 -1.15
C ALA A 66 3.13 13.71 -1.37
N GLN A 67 2.85 14.63 -0.45
CA GLN A 67 1.76 15.60 -0.60
C GLN A 67 1.99 16.56 -1.77
N LYS A 68 3.22 17.02 -1.96
CA LYS A 68 3.58 17.87 -3.10
C LYS A 68 3.42 17.10 -4.43
N LEU A 69 3.82 15.83 -4.45
CA LEU A 69 3.65 14.97 -5.62
C LEU A 69 2.18 14.76 -5.95
N ASP A 70 1.34 14.47 -4.96
CA ASP A 70 -0.11 14.31 -5.12
C ASP A 70 -0.76 15.59 -5.67
N TYR A 71 -0.36 16.76 -5.15
CA TYR A 71 -0.82 18.06 -5.65
C TYR A 71 -0.48 18.27 -7.13
N GLU A 72 0.78 18.04 -7.53
CA GLU A 72 1.20 18.24 -8.92
C GLU A 72 0.53 17.23 -9.87
N LEU A 73 0.36 15.98 -9.45
CA LEU A 73 -0.37 14.96 -10.24
C LEU A 73 -1.82 15.37 -10.46
N ASN A 74 -2.50 15.85 -9.42
CA ASN A 74 -3.88 16.32 -9.54
C ASN A 74 -3.98 17.51 -10.52
N ARG A 75 -3.03 18.44 -10.45
CA ARG A 75 -2.96 19.60 -11.37
C ARG A 75 -2.72 19.18 -12.82
N ILE A 76 -1.87 18.19 -13.07
CA ILE A 76 -1.67 17.59 -14.40
C ILE A 76 -2.97 16.96 -14.89
N GLY A 77 -3.66 16.20 -14.04
CA GLY A 77 -4.95 15.57 -14.36
C GLY A 77 -6.03 16.59 -14.75
N VAL A 78 -6.12 17.70 -14.02
CA VAL A 78 -7.04 18.81 -14.33
C VAL A 78 -6.72 19.43 -15.68
N ASN A 79 -5.45 19.69 -16.00
CA ASN A 79 -5.05 20.25 -17.29
C ASN A 79 -5.37 19.31 -18.46
N LEU A 80 -5.12 18.01 -18.32
CA LEU A 80 -5.47 17.00 -19.32
C LEU A 80 -6.99 16.93 -19.55
N ASN A 81 -7.78 17.03 -18.48
CA ASN A 81 -9.24 17.07 -18.59
C ASN A 81 -9.73 18.32 -19.33
N GLN A 82 -9.11 19.48 -19.09
CA GLN A 82 -9.44 20.71 -19.81
C GLN A 82 -9.12 20.61 -21.30
N VAL A 83 -7.96 20.06 -21.67
CA VAL A 83 -7.60 19.79 -23.06
C VAL A 83 -8.62 18.86 -23.71
N SER A 84 -8.94 17.74 -23.05
CA SER A 84 -9.87 16.73 -23.56
C SER A 84 -11.26 17.33 -23.81
N LYS A 85 -11.74 18.16 -22.88
CA LYS A 85 -13.01 18.89 -23.05
C LYS A 85 -12.96 19.81 -24.27
N ARG A 86 -11.90 20.62 -24.43
CA ARG A 86 -11.76 21.54 -25.57
C ARG A 86 -11.77 20.82 -26.92
N LEU A 87 -11.11 19.66 -27.00
CA LEU A 87 -11.12 18.82 -28.20
C LEU A 87 -12.51 18.27 -28.51
N ASN A 88 -13.20 17.78 -27.49
CA ASN A 88 -14.51 17.16 -27.66
C ASN A 88 -15.63 18.18 -27.94
N THR A 89 -15.46 19.45 -27.55
CA THR A 89 -16.48 20.50 -27.81
C THR A 89 -16.33 21.18 -29.17
N HIS A 90 -15.17 21.09 -29.83
CA HIS A 90 -14.93 21.74 -31.12
C HIS A 90 -14.63 20.70 -32.21
N PRO A 91 -15.63 20.30 -33.03
CA PRO A 91 -15.43 19.31 -34.09
C PRO A 91 -14.47 19.76 -35.20
N VAL A 92 -14.01 21.02 -35.20
CA VAL A 92 -13.09 21.61 -36.18
C VAL A 92 -11.84 22.20 -35.50
N TYR A 93 -11.41 21.69 -34.34
CA TYR A 93 -10.13 22.10 -33.76
C TYR A 93 -8.98 21.30 -34.40
N GLN A 94 -8.39 21.83 -35.47
CA GLN A 94 -7.13 21.30 -35.98
C GLN A 94 -6.01 21.80 -35.09
N PHE A 95 -5.41 20.90 -34.31
CA PHE A 95 -4.21 21.23 -33.53
C PHE A 95 -3.17 21.89 -34.41
N SER A 96 -2.76 23.10 -34.03
CA SER A 96 -1.63 23.76 -34.67
C SER A 96 -0.36 22.94 -34.45
N ASN A 97 0.65 23.15 -35.30
CA ASN A 97 1.95 22.52 -35.09
C ASN A 97 2.58 22.90 -33.74
N ALA A 98 2.25 24.08 -33.20
CA ALA A 98 2.67 24.50 -31.86
C ALA A 98 2.01 23.64 -30.77
N ASP A 99 0.69 23.42 -30.85
CA ASP A 99 -0.04 22.57 -29.91
C ASP A 99 0.51 21.14 -29.92
N ARG A 100 0.73 20.57 -31.12
CA ARG A 100 1.31 19.23 -31.28
C ARG A 100 2.68 19.11 -30.62
N LYS A 101 3.54 20.13 -30.76
CA LYS A 101 4.85 20.15 -30.14
C LYS A 101 4.76 20.16 -28.62
N VAL A 102 3.83 20.94 -28.06
CA VAL A 102 3.55 20.98 -26.62
C VAL A 102 3.04 19.61 -26.12
N PHE A 103 2.13 18.96 -26.85
CA PHE A 103 1.64 17.63 -26.48
C PHE A 103 2.73 16.56 -26.51
N LEU A 104 3.61 16.58 -27.53
CA LEU A 104 4.73 15.65 -27.61
C LEU A 104 5.72 15.86 -26.46
N GLN A 105 5.96 17.12 -26.08
CA GLN A 105 6.81 17.44 -24.93
C GLN A 105 6.18 16.96 -23.61
N LEU A 106 4.89 17.23 -23.39
CA LEU A 106 4.16 16.73 -22.22
C LEU A 106 4.15 15.20 -22.13
N LEU A 107 3.97 14.51 -23.26
CA LEU A 107 4.04 13.05 -23.33
C LEU A 107 5.43 12.53 -22.97
N SER A 108 6.49 13.23 -23.41
CA SER A 108 7.87 12.88 -23.07
C SER A 108 8.13 13.07 -21.58
N GLU A 109 7.68 14.17 -20.99
CA GLU A 109 7.84 14.44 -19.55
C GLU A 109 7.09 13.40 -18.70
N LEU A 110 5.85 13.06 -19.09
CA LEU A 110 5.08 12.01 -18.43
C LEU A 110 5.77 10.64 -18.49
N LYS A 111 6.35 10.26 -19.63
CA LYS A 111 7.12 9.03 -19.77
C LYS A 111 8.36 9.01 -18.87
N ASN A 112 9.06 10.15 -18.77
CA ASN A 112 10.22 10.27 -17.90
C ASN A 112 9.84 10.16 -16.41
N CYS A 113 8.74 10.81 -16.01
CA CYS A 113 8.18 10.66 -14.66
C CYS A 113 7.81 9.20 -14.36
N PHE A 114 7.14 8.52 -15.29
CA PHE A 114 6.78 7.11 -15.13
C PHE A 114 8.01 6.21 -15.00
N ALA A 115 9.03 6.39 -15.84
CA ALA A 115 10.27 5.63 -15.76
C ALA A 115 10.99 5.84 -14.41
N THR A 116 10.96 7.07 -13.89
CA THR A 116 11.55 7.42 -12.60
C THR A 116 10.79 6.74 -11.45
N LEU A 117 9.45 6.79 -11.47
CA LEU A 117 8.62 6.13 -10.47
C LEU A 117 8.78 4.61 -10.51
N GLN A 118 8.84 4.02 -11.71
CA GLN A 118 9.07 2.58 -11.88
C GLN A 118 10.43 2.17 -11.31
N HIS A 119 11.49 2.93 -11.58
CA HIS A 119 12.81 2.67 -11.02
C HIS A 119 12.80 2.63 -9.48
N TYR A 120 12.07 3.56 -8.83
CA TYR A 120 11.95 3.54 -7.37
C TYR A 120 11.08 2.39 -6.86
N LEU A 121 10.00 2.02 -7.57
CA LEU A 121 9.16 0.87 -7.21
C LEU A 121 9.95 -0.45 -7.29
N ASP A 122 10.77 -0.62 -8.34
CA ASP A 122 11.62 -1.80 -8.53
C ASP A 122 12.69 -1.94 -7.43
N GLN A 123 13.06 -0.85 -6.75
CA GLN A 123 13.97 -0.87 -5.60
C GLN A 123 13.26 -1.23 -4.27
N ILE A 124 11.94 -1.08 -4.20
CA ILE A 124 11.14 -1.32 -3.00
C ILE A 124 10.63 -2.78 -2.95
N GLU A 125 10.40 -3.43 -4.09
CA GLU A 125 10.09 -4.86 -4.15
C GLU A 125 11.40 -5.68 -4.14
N PRO A 126 11.74 -6.40 -3.05
CA PRO A 126 12.84 -7.36 -3.11
C PRO A 126 12.40 -8.57 -3.94
N LYS A 127 13.28 -9.03 -4.84
CA LYS A 127 13.16 -10.35 -5.48
C LYS A 127 13.08 -11.48 -4.44
#